data_AF-A0A9E3ZUP1-F1
#
_entry.id   AF-A0A9E3ZUP1-F1
#
_cell.length_a   1.000
_cell.length_b   1.000
_cell.length_c   1.000
_cell.angle_alpha   90.00
_cell.angle_beta   90.00
_cell.angle_gamma   90.00
#
_symmetry.space_group_name_H-M   'P 1'
#
loop_
_entity.id
_entity.type
_entity.pdbx_description
1 polymer ?
#
loop_
_entity_poly.entity_id
_entity_poly.type
_entity_poly.pdbx_seq_one_letter_code
_entity_poly.pdbx_strand_id
1 'polypeptide(L)'
;LMGGLIFSWQDEWFKRTWNTVDYDDPDRRPYWSNVQTNEQRFGILSFDRNLVQIDGKTDEWQEDEPLLTTEDLTLHVKSDETYLYLTIKSKQLEKENVRILLDTVANQGNTSDRETGDQFPAPVEYLVKLNQQGESRIVQDVYYDYFNYLYAKKLSLMPDRMPNPQKDSGQFSTIDFVLNKALTLPDSQKKIPFSSYETGLLREGTSDPTAVDFDSLTDYHWQGDTLEIRLPWLLIGATDPSQKKFLGDFISANEKVDEVIKGIGIGVYFEGQAPPKSLVTYEWQPWDIPQSTERLKASYPIIQQLFAEYE
;
A
#
# COMPACT_ATOMS: atom_id res chain seq x y z
N LEU A 1 33.01 21.77 20.25
CA LEU A 1 31.95 21.77 19.22
C LEU A 1 31.38 20.37 19.14
N MET A 2 30.05 20.23 19.22
CA MET A 2 29.39 18.96 18.84
C MET A 2 29.29 18.97 17.32
N GLY A 3 29.95 18.03 16.66
CA GLY A 3 29.89 17.86 15.21
C GLY A 3 28.68 17.02 14.81
N GLY A 4 28.26 17.15 13.54
CA GLY A 4 27.27 16.30 12.90
C GLY A 4 27.80 15.80 11.55
N LEU A 5 27.28 14.67 11.08
CA LEU A 5 27.61 14.10 9.77
C LEU A 5 26.33 13.72 9.04
N ILE A 6 26.29 13.99 7.73
CA ILE A 6 25.21 13.50 6.86
C ILE A 6 25.56 12.05 6.53
N PHE A 7 24.67 11.13 6.93
CA PHE A 7 24.89 9.71 6.74
C PHE A 7 24.71 9.27 5.28
N SER A 8 23.65 9.73 4.60
CA SER A 8 23.38 9.38 3.21
C SER A 8 22.98 10.59 2.37
N TRP A 9 23.54 10.67 1.17
CA TRP A 9 23.24 11.69 0.18
C TRP A 9 22.08 11.29 -0.74
N GLN A 10 21.83 9.99 -0.91
CA GLN A 10 20.86 9.46 -1.86
C GLN A 10 20.02 8.32 -1.27
N ASP A 11 18.84 8.11 -1.81
CA ASP A 11 17.99 6.99 -1.42
C ASP A 11 18.59 5.64 -1.84
N GLU A 12 18.30 4.59 -1.06
CA GLU A 12 18.87 3.26 -1.22
C GLU A 12 17.75 2.21 -1.18
N TRP A 13 17.17 1.87 -2.33
CA TRP A 13 16.01 0.96 -2.42
C TRP A 13 16.31 -0.48 -1.99
N PHE A 14 17.57 -0.91 -2.01
CA PHE A 14 17.92 -2.27 -1.59
C PHE A 14 17.85 -2.50 -0.06
N LYS A 15 17.69 -1.43 0.74
CA LYS A 15 17.63 -1.52 2.21
C LYS A 15 16.37 -2.22 2.68
N ARG A 16 16.44 -2.74 3.90
CA ARG A 16 15.39 -3.55 4.52
C ARG A 16 15.32 -3.28 6.01
N THR A 17 14.12 -3.33 6.57
CA THR A 17 13.92 -3.21 8.02
C THR A 17 13.41 -4.53 8.57
N TRP A 18 13.78 -4.84 9.81
CA TRP A 18 13.45 -6.10 10.50
C TRP A 18 11.95 -6.43 10.58
N ASN A 19 11.06 -5.44 10.45
CA ASN A 19 9.61 -5.61 10.53
C ASN A 19 8.95 -5.88 9.16
N THR A 20 9.63 -5.61 8.04
CA THR A 20 9.13 -5.83 6.68
C THR A 20 9.97 -6.84 5.88
N VAL A 21 11.15 -7.22 6.38
CA VAL A 21 12.11 -8.13 5.70
C VAL A 21 11.53 -9.48 5.29
N ASP A 22 10.51 -9.97 5.99
CA ASP A 22 9.87 -11.26 5.74
C ASP A 22 8.73 -11.17 4.69
N TYR A 23 8.40 -9.97 4.21
CA TYR A 23 7.27 -9.74 3.30
C TYR A 23 7.69 -9.65 1.83
N ASP A 24 8.94 -9.31 1.52
CA ASP A 24 9.43 -9.11 0.15
C ASP A 24 10.32 -10.25 -0.36
N ASP A 25 10.63 -10.23 -1.66
CA ASP A 25 11.68 -11.07 -2.26
C ASP A 25 13.06 -10.42 -2.02
N PRO A 26 13.96 -11.06 -1.25
CA PRO A 26 15.24 -10.48 -0.88
C PRO A 26 16.19 -10.23 -2.06
N ASP A 27 16.04 -10.99 -3.16
CA ASP A 27 16.89 -10.90 -4.34
C ASP A 27 16.39 -9.82 -5.32
N ARG A 28 15.22 -9.22 -5.03
CA ARG A 28 14.55 -8.27 -5.93
C ARG A 28 14.37 -6.88 -5.36
N ARG A 29 14.73 -6.63 -4.09
CA ARG A 29 14.64 -5.32 -3.43
C ARG A 29 15.21 -4.13 -4.22
N PRO A 30 16.34 -4.24 -4.95
CA PRO A 30 16.86 -3.09 -5.70
C PRO A 30 15.99 -2.64 -6.88
N TYR A 31 15.05 -3.49 -7.34
CA TYR A 31 14.32 -3.26 -8.59
C TYR A 31 12.97 -2.59 -8.40
N TRP A 32 12.53 -2.35 -7.15
CA TRP A 32 11.29 -1.64 -6.86
C TRP A 32 11.43 -0.91 -5.51
N SER A 33 10.62 0.11 -5.27
CA SER A 33 10.70 0.90 -4.05
C SER A 33 9.60 0.51 -3.08
N ASN A 34 9.99 0.02 -1.91
CA ASN A 34 9.08 -0.38 -0.85
C ASN A 34 8.95 0.74 0.18
N VAL A 35 7.95 1.62 -0.01
CA VAL A 35 7.68 2.74 0.92
C VAL A 35 7.22 2.32 2.31
N GLN A 36 6.80 1.06 2.47
CA GLN A 36 6.49 0.51 3.79
C GLN A 36 7.75 0.19 4.60
N THR A 37 8.91 0.14 3.95
CA THR A 37 10.21 -0.04 4.59
C THR A 37 10.87 1.33 4.83
N ASN A 38 10.95 1.73 6.10
CA ASN A 38 11.47 3.05 6.48
C ASN A 38 12.94 3.28 6.11
N GLU A 39 13.76 2.24 5.92
CA GLU A 39 15.19 2.38 5.62
C GLU A 39 15.52 2.78 4.17
N GLN A 40 14.56 2.78 3.24
CA GLN A 40 14.86 2.99 1.81
C GLN A 40 14.96 4.46 1.39
N ARG A 41 14.43 5.40 2.19
CA ARG A 41 14.18 6.79 1.76
C ARG A 41 14.81 7.86 2.65
N PHE A 42 15.96 7.58 3.25
CA PHE A 42 16.67 8.52 4.15
C PHE A 42 17.65 9.47 3.44
N GLY A 43 17.92 9.30 2.15
CA GLY A 43 18.80 10.21 1.41
C GLY A 43 18.16 11.57 1.17
N ILE A 44 18.96 12.55 0.74
CA ILE A 44 18.48 13.89 0.38
C ILE A 44 18.20 14.04 -1.12
N LEU A 45 18.73 13.13 -1.94
CA LEU A 45 18.38 12.89 -3.34
C LEU A 45 17.52 11.62 -3.43
N SER A 46 16.32 11.72 -3.96
CA SER A 46 15.45 10.56 -4.26
C SER A 46 15.51 10.19 -5.73
N PHE A 47 15.10 8.95 -6.01
CA PHE A 47 15.03 8.35 -7.36
C PHE A 47 13.60 7.95 -7.70
N ASP A 48 12.61 8.73 -7.26
CA ASP A 48 11.19 8.40 -7.39
C ASP A 48 10.59 9.00 -8.66
N ARG A 49 9.98 8.14 -9.50
CA ARG A 49 9.27 8.58 -10.71
C ARG A 49 8.00 9.35 -10.35
N ASN A 50 7.31 8.92 -9.28
CA ASN A 50 6.04 9.47 -8.81
C ASN A 50 5.10 9.78 -9.98
N LEU A 51 4.74 8.73 -10.74
CA LEU A 51 3.98 8.88 -11.99
C LEU A 51 2.72 9.73 -11.86
N VAL A 52 2.12 9.71 -10.68
CA VAL A 52 0.93 10.48 -10.36
C VAL A 52 1.22 11.22 -9.06
N GLN A 53 1.04 12.53 -9.11
CA GLN A 53 0.97 13.33 -7.90
C GLN A 53 -0.47 13.30 -7.38
N ILE A 54 -0.65 12.90 -6.13
CA ILE A 54 -1.98 12.87 -5.49
C ILE A 54 -2.29 14.29 -5.04
N ASP A 55 -3.00 15.08 -5.84
CA ASP A 55 -3.29 16.48 -5.54
C ASP A 55 -4.66 16.98 -6.04
N GLY A 56 -5.47 16.09 -6.61
CA GLY A 56 -6.79 16.38 -7.16
C GLY A 56 -6.76 16.90 -8.61
N LYS A 57 -5.58 17.11 -9.20
CA LYS A 57 -5.44 17.45 -10.62
C LYS A 57 -5.23 16.16 -11.40
N THR A 58 -6.00 16.00 -12.48
CA THR A 58 -5.96 14.76 -13.27
C THR A 58 -5.14 14.90 -14.55
N ASP A 59 -4.20 15.83 -14.61
CA ASP A 59 -3.45 16.14 -15.84
C ASP A 59 -2.59 14.94 -16.28
N GLU A 60 -2.02 14.21 -15.32
CA GLU A 60 -1.21 13.01 -15.53
C GLU A 60 -2.01 11.88 -16.18
N TRP A 61 -3.35 11.90 -16.10
CA TRP A 61 -4.23 10.85 -16.60
C TRP A 61 -4.82 11.13 -17.99
N GLN A 62 -4.68 12.35 -18.53
CA GLN A 62 -5.42 12.79 -19.73
C GLN A 62 -5.12 11.97 -20.99
N GLU A 63 -3.91 11.43 -21.11
CA GLU A 63 -3.46 10.65 -22.26
C GLU A 63 -3.57 9.13 -22.03
N ASP A 64 -4.00 8.70 -20.84
CA ASP A 64 -4.16 7.30 -20.49
C ASP A 64 -5.54 6.79 -20.92
N GLU A 65 -5.59 5.59 -21.51
CA GLU A 65 -6.87 4.93 -21.78
C GLU A 65 -7.52 4.46 -20.46
N PRO A 66 -8.83 4.69 -20.25
CA PRO A 66 -9.52 4.22 -19.06
C PRO A 66 -9.57 2.69 -19.03
N LEU A 67 -9.29 2.12 -17.87
CA LEU A 67 -9.44 0.69 -17.63
C LEU A 67 -10.91 0.27 -17.68
N LEU A 68 -11.80 1.15 -17.22
CA LEU A 68 -13.24 0.96 -17.24
C LEU A 68 -13.94 2.31 -17.48
N THR A 69 -14.90 2.31 -18.41
CA THR A 69 -15.86 3.40 -18.56
C THR A 69 -17.28 2.81 -18.58
N THR A 70 -18.12 3.30 -17.68
CA THR A 70 -19.57 3.05 -17.67
C THR A 70 -20.32 4.37 -17.85
N GLU A 71 -21.65 4.36 -17.77
CA GLU A 71 -22.45 5.58 -17.82
C GLU A 71 -22.13 6.55 -16.65
N ASP A 72 -21.80 6.02 -15.48
CA ASP A 72 -21.66 6.78 -14.23
C ASP A 72 -20.24 6.81 -13.67
N LEU A 73 -19.30 6.07 -14.25
CA LEU A 73 -17.97 5.84 -13.69
C LEU A 73 -16.90 5.77 -14.78
N THR A 74 -15.80 6.50 -14.58
CA THR A 74 -14.55 6.28 -15.31
C THR A 74 -13.45 5.93 -14.32
N LEU A 75 -12.75 4.83 -14.58
CA LEU A 75 -11.62 4.36 -13.79
C LEU A 75 -10.38 4.30 -14.69
N HIS A 76 -9.31 4.98 -14.28
CA HIS A 76 -7.97 4.74 -14.84
C HIS A 76 -7.09 4.11 -13.78
N VAL A 77 -6.16 3.27 -14.23
CA VAL A 77 -5.21 2.58 -13.37
C VAL A 77 -3.86 2.59 -14.07
N LYS A 78 -2.82 2.95 -13.34
CA LYS A 78 -1.43 2.85 -13.79
C LYS A 78 -0.55 2.46 -12.61
N SER A 79 0.71 2.15 -12.87
CA SER A 79 1.64 1.81 -11.81
C SER A 79 3.07 2.22 -12.13
N ASP A 80 3.85 2.34 -11.08
CA ASP A 80 5.29 2.53 -11.17
C ASP A 80 6.03 1.58 -10.22
N GLU A 81 7.31 1.84 -10.02
CA GLU A 81 8.20 1.05 -9.17
C GLU A 81 7.78 1.06 -7.69
N THR A 82 6.89 1.96 -7.27
CA THR A 82 6.50 2.17 -5.87
C THR A 82 5.03 1.87 -5.60
N TYR A 83 4.14 2.30 -6.49
CA TYR A 83 2.70 2.33 -6.23
C TYR A 83 1.88 1.76 -7.39
N LEU A 84 0.72 1.22 -7.02
CA LEU A 84 -0.45 1.12 -7.88
C LEU A 84 -1.27 2.41 -7.73
N TYR A 85 -1.56 3.10 -8.82
CA TYR A 85 -2.36 4.32 -8.84
C TYR A 85 -3.73 4.08 -9.45
N LEU A 86 -4.75 4.71 -8.89
CA LEU A 86 -6.11 4.71 -9.41
C LEU A 86 -6.65 6.15 -9.44
N THR A 87 -7.40 6.50 -10.49
CA THR A 87 -8.32 7.65 -10.44
C THR A 87 -9.73 7.17 -10.76
N ILE A 88 -10.67 7.63 -9.94
CA ILE A 88 -12.09 7.36 -10.10
C ILE A 88 -12.78 8.69 -10.34
N LYS A 89 -13.51 8.79 -11.45
CA LYS A 89 -14.38 9.92 -11.75
C LYS A 89 -15.83 9.47 -11.81
N SER A 90 -16.68 10.06 -10.97
CA SER A 90 -18.11 9.77 -10.91
C SER A 90 -18.87 10.83 -10.15
N LYS A 91 -20.08 11.19 -10.62
CA LYS A 91 -20.98 12.08 -9.86
C LYS A 91 -21.47 11.49 -8.54
N GLN A 92 -21.38 10.18 -8.35
CA GLN A 92 -21.73 9.55 -7.07
C GLN A 92 -20.73 9.89 -5.96
N LEU A 93 -19.47 10.21 -6.29
CA LEU A 93 -18.45 10.63 -5.32
C LEU A 93 -18.80 11.93 -4.59
N GLU A 94 -19.75 12.73 -5.09
CA GLU A 94 -20.23 13.92 -4.40
C GLU A 94 -21.14 13.57 -3.21
N LYS A 95 -21.65 12.33 -3.12
CA LYS A 95 -22.71 11.95 -2.17
C LYS A 95 -22.45 10.65 -1.43
N GLU A 96 -21.73 9.73 -2.04
CA GLU A 96 -21.59 8.36 -1.57
C GLU A 96 -20.13 8.03 -1.30
N ASN A 97 -19.92 7.16 -0.30
CA ASN A 97 -18.62 6.54 -0.07
C ASN A 97 -18.34 5.51 -1.18
N VAL A 98 -17.07 5.22 -1.42
CA VAL A 98 -16.65 4.27 -2.46
C VAL A 98 -15.97 3.05 -1.87
N ARG A 99 -16.14 1.93 -2.56
CA ARG A 99 -15.55 0.64 -2.25
C ARG A 99 -14.81 0.13 -3.47
N ILE A 100 -13.58 -0.33 -3.27
CA ILE A 100 -12.72 -0.87 -4.33
C ILE A 100 -12.32 -2.29 -3.95
N LEU A 101 -12.68 -3.23 -4.81
CA LEU A 101 -12.32 -4.65 -4.71
C LEU A 101 -10.99 -4.86 -5.44
N LEU A 102 -10.02 -5.52 -4.81
CA LEU A 102 -8.78 -5.95 -5.43
C LEU A 102 -8.63 -7.48 -5.27
N ASP A 103 -8.69 -8.17 -6.41
CA ASP A 103 -8.36 -9.59 -6.58
C ASP A 103 -6.93 -9.67 -7.11
N THR A 104 -6.01 -10.15 -6.27
CA THR A 104 -4.59 -10.26 -6.59
C THR A 104 -4.23 -11.68 -7.00
N VAL A 105 -4.56 -12.69 -6.19
CA VAL A 105 -4.19 -14.09 -6.42
C VAL A 105 -5.44 -14.91 -6.71
N ALA A 106 -5.55 -15.38 -7.94
CA ALA A 106 -6.73 -16.09 -8.41
C ALA A 106 -7.19 -17.21 -7.46
N ASN A 107 -8.48 -17.19 -7.11
CA ASN A 107 -9.15 -18.13 -6.22
C ASN A 107 -8.75 -18.03 -4.73
N GLN A 108 -8.17 -16.91 -4.30
CA GLN A 108 -7.96 -16.57 -2.88
C GLN A 108 -8.81 -15.36 -2.49
N GLY A 109 -9.08 -15.19 -1.20
CA GLY A 109 -9.92 -14.10 -0.70
C GLY A 109 -11.37 -14.50 -0.43
N ASN A 110 -12.21 -13.49 -0.27
CA ASN A 110 -13.63 -13.64 0.06
C ASN A 110 -14.52 -13.29 -1.13
N THR A 111 -15.61 -14.04 -1.31
CA THR A 111 -16.68 -13.76 -2.29
C THR A 111 -17.80 -12.90 -1.72
N SER A 112 -17.68 -12.48 -0.45
CA SER A 112 -18.64 -11.60 0.21
C SER A 112 -17.99 -10.77 1.32
N ASP A 113 -18.64 -9.69 1.74
CA ASP A 113 -18.35 -9.01 3.00
C ASP A 113 -19.44 -9.36 4.02
N ARG A 114 -19.05 -10.02 5.10
CA ARG A 114 -19.94 -10.45 6.18
C ARG A 114 -20.51 -9.26 6.97
N GLU A 115 -19.79 -8.14 7.01
CA GLU A 115 -20.20 -6.92 7.73
C GLU A 115 -21.37 -6.24 7.02
N THR A 116 -21.28 -6.09 5.70
CA THR A 116 -22.27 -5.37 4.88
C THR A 116 -23.31 -6.29 4.23
N GLY A 117 -22.97 -7.57 4.04
CA GLY A 117 -23.74 -8.54 3.27
C GLY A 117 -23.46 -8.51 1.76
N ASP A 118 -22.53 -7.67 1.31
CA ASP A 118 -22.17 -7.53 -0.10
C ASP A 118 -21.69 -8.86 -0.70
N GLN A 119 -22.06 -9.10 -1.96
CA GLN A 119 -21.67 -10.29 -2.72
C GLN A 119 -20.78 -9.87 -3.88
N PHE A 120 -19.57 -10.42 -3.94
CA PHE A 120 -18.56 -10.08 -4.93
C PHE A 120 -18.59 -11.05 -6.11
N PRO A 121 -18.23 -10.59 -7.32
CA PRO A 121 -18.27 -11.41 -8.52
C PRO A 121 -17.12 -12.43 -8.62
N ALA A 122 -16.09 -12.28 -7.77
CA ALA A 122 -14.94 -13.15 -7.64
C ALA A 122 -14.41 -13.08 -6.20
N PRO A 123 -13.57 -14.03 -5.76
CA PRO A 123 -12.81 -13.91 -4.52
C PRO A 123 -11.93 -12.63 -4.51
N VAL A 124 -11.94 -11.91 -3.40
CA VAL A 124 -11.24 -10.62 -3.22
C VAL A 124 -10.42 -10.68 -1.94
N GLU A 125 -9.11 -10.47 -2.02
CA GLU A 125 -8.26 -10.40 -0.83
C GLU A 125 -8.26 -9.03 -0.19
N TYR A 126 -8.44 -7.95 -0.96
CA TYR A 126 -8.40 -6.60 -0.41
C TYR A 126 -9.62 -5.76 -0.77
N LEU A 127 -10.15 -5.06 0.23
CA LEU A 127 -11.25 -4.12 0.10
C LEU A 127 -10.80 -2.73 0.57
N VAL A 128 -10.74 -1.78 -0.35
CA VAL A 128 -10.49 -0.36 -0.04
C VAL A 128 -11.82 0.30 0.29
N LYS A 129 -11.93 0.87 1.49
CA LYS A 129 -13.08 1.60 2.01
C LYS A 129 -12.69 3.07 2.11
N LEU A 130 -13.13 3.89 1.14
CA LEU A 130 -12.88 5.34 1.16
C LEU A 130 -14.17 6.06 1.52
N ASN A 131 -14.11 6.86 2.58
CA ASN A 131 -15.28 7.51 3.16
C ASN A 131 -15.11 9.03 3.13
N GLN A 132 -16.16 9.76 2.73
CA GLN A 132 -16.17 11.22 2.77
C GLN A 132 -16.12 11.76 4.21
N GLN A 133 -16.67 10.98 5.15
CA GLN A 133 -16.66 11.29 6.57
C GLN A 133 -16.14 10.08 7.34
N GLY A 134 -15.22 10.31 8.26
CA GLY A 134 -14.59 9.27 9.04
C GLY A 134 -13.29 8.76 8.41
N GLU A 135 -12.89 7.56 8.82
CA GLU A 135 -11.62 6.98 8.42
C GLU A 135 -11.75 6.22 7.11
N SER A 136 -10.79 6.44 6.22
CA SER A 136 -10.58 5.68 5.00
C SER A 136 -9.50 4.63 5.23
N ARG A 137 -9.69 3.40 4.75
CA ARG A 137 -8.73 2.31 4.98
C ARG A 137 -8.80 1.24 3.89
N ILE A 138 -7.73 0.46 3.80
CA ILE A 138 -7.73 -0.84 3.13
C ILE A 138 -7.77 -1.95 4.18
N VAL A 139 -8.65 -2.93 3.96
CA VAL A 139 -8.75 -4.14 4.78
C VAL A 139 -8.47 -5.37 3.91
N GLN A 140 -8.03 -6.44 4.54
CA GLN A 140 -7.64 -7.68 3.85
C GLN A 140 -8.46 -8.88 4.36
N ASP A 141 -8.63 -9.92 3.55
CA ASP A 141 -9.17 -11.21 4.00
C ASP A 141 -8.37 -11.72 5.21
N VAL A 142 -9.06 -12.08 6.29
CA VAL A 142 -8.44 -12.63 7.50
C VAL A 142 -7.57 -13.86 7.21
N TYR A 143 -7.93 -14.68 6.22
CA TYR A 143 -7.12 -15.83 5.80
C TYR A 143 -5.73 -15.42 5.28
N TYR A 144 -5.65 -14.20 4.76
CA TYR A 144 -4.48 -13.62 4.13
C TYR A 144 -3.70 -12.68 5.06
N ASP A 145 -4.03 -12.69 6.37
CA ASP A 145 -3.31 -11.93 7.39
C ASP A 145 -1.94 -12.53 7.72
N TYR A 146 -0.95 -12.19 6.89
CA TYR A 146 0.44 -12.63 7.06
C TYR A 146 1.07 -12.11 8.36
N PHE A 147 0.65 -10.93 8.82
CA PHE A 147 1.07 -10.37 10.11
C PHE A 147 0.65 -11.28 11.27
N ASN A 148 -0.62 -11.69 11.30
CA ASN A 148 -1.12 -12.64 12.31
C ASN A 148 -0.41 -14.00 12.20
N TYR A 149 -0.23 -14.50 10.99
CA TYR A 149 0.48 -15.75 10.75
C TYR A 149 1.93 -15.73 11.27
N LEU A 150 2.69 -14.67 10.96
CA LEU A 150 4.08 -14.57 11.35
C LEU A 150 4.21 -14.37 12.87
N TYR A 151 3.54 -13.35 13.42
CA TYR A 151 3.79 -12.93 14.79
C TYR A 151 3.00 -13.72 15.83
N ALA A 152 1.78 -14.18 15.52
CA ALA A 152 1.01 -14.99 16.45
C ALA A 152 1.27 -16.48 16.26
N LYS A 153 1.07 -17.02 15.04
CA LYS A 153 1.15 -18.47 14.81
C LYS A 153 2.58 -19.00 14.77
N LYS A 154 3.50 -18.38 14.02
CA LYS A 154 4.89 -18.85 13.89
C LYS A 154 5.76 -18.48 15.09
N LEU A 155 5.66 -17.25 15.56
CA LEU A 155 6.55 -16.72 16.59
C LEU A 155 5.94 -16.67 18.00
N SER A 156 4.63 -16.87 18.15
CA SER A 156 3.94 -16.86 19.45
C SER A 156 4.18 -15.58 20.27
N LEU A 157 4.29 -14.43 19.59
CA LEU A 157 4.58 -13.12 20.21
C LEU A 157 3.32 -12.33 20.57
N MET A 158 2.17 -12.71 20.01
CA MET A 158 0.87 -12.10 20.28
C MET A 158 -0.24 -13.15 20.20
N PRO A 159 -1.45 -12.87 20.72
CA PRO A 159 -2.60 -13.76 20.57
C PRO A 159 -2.92 -14.01 19.10
N ASP A 160 -3.21 -15.27 18.77
CA ASP A 160 -3.64 -15.66 17.43
C ASP A 160 -5.10 -15.23 17.21
N ARG A 161 -5.30 -14.30 16.28
CA ARG A 161 -6.62 -13.81 15.87
C ARG A 161 -7.33 -14.81 14.95
N MET A 162 -6.61 -15.79 14.41
CA MET A 162 -7.11 -16.79 13.48
C MET A 162 -6.60 -18.21 13.80
N PRO A 163 -6.99 -18.78 14.96
CA PRO A 163 -6.55 -20.13 15.35
C PRO A 163 -7.11 -21.24 14.45
N ASN A 164 -8.26 -20.99 13.79
CA ASN A 164 -8.90 -21.89 12.85
C ASN A 164 -9.13 -21.16 11.53
N PRO A 165 -8.11 -21.04 10.65
CA PRO A 165 -8.23 -20.32 9.40
C PRO A 165 -9.28 -20.95 8.49
N GLN A 166 -10.20 -20.12 7.98
CA GLN A 166 -11.25 -20.52 7.04
C GLN A 166 -11.13 -19.67 5.79
N LYS A 167 -11.05 -20.32 4.63
CA LYS A 167 -11.16 -19.65 3.34
C LYS A 167 -12.57 -19.14 3.13
N ASP A 168 -12.70 -18.02 2.41
CA ASP A 168 -13.99 -17.44 2.02
C ASP A 168 -14.95 -17.28 3.20
N SER A 169 -14.42 -16.71 4.29
CA SER A 169 -15.16 -16.51 5.54
C SER A 169 -16.05 -15.26 5.52
N GLY A 170 -15.87 -14.41 4.51
CA GLY A 170 -16.44 -13.07 4.38
C GLY A 170 -15.88 -12.05 5.36
N GLN A 171 -14.85 -12.40 6.14
CA GLN A 171 -14.29 -11.52 7.16
C GLN A 171 -13.04 -10.82 6.65
N PHE A 172 -12.98 -9.52 6.91
CA PHE A 172 -11.81 -8.69 6.64
C PHE A 172 -11.20 -8.17 7.95
N SER A 173 -9.87 -8.06 8.01
CA SER A 173 -9.12 -7.45 9.11
C SER A 173 -8.33 -6.23 8.64
N THR A 174 -7.94 -5.40 9.60
CA THR A 174 -6.96 -4.33 9.36
C THR A 174 -5.61 -4.92 8.95
N ILE A 175 -4.87 -4.18 8.13
CA ILE A 175 -3.50 -4.54 7.77
C ILE A 175 -2.57 -3.90 8.81
N ASP A 176 -1.91 -4.73 9.60
CA ASP A 176 -1.05 -4.29 10.70
C ASP A 176 0.43 -4.56 10.41
N PHE A 177 1.32 -3.68 10.86
CA PHE A 177 2.75 -3.95 10.98
C PHE A 177 3.23 -3.89 12.42
N VAL A 178 4.25 -4.68 12.73
CA VAL A 178 4.88 -4.66 14.05
C VAL A 178 5.69 -3.37 14.21
N LEU A 179 5.47 -2.70 15.34
CA LEU A 179 6.23 -1.53 15.76
C LEU A 179 7.31 -1.92 16.76
N ASN A 180 6.99 -2.80 17.70
CA ASN A 180 7.93 -3.28 18.71
C ASN A 180 7.60 -4.72 19.11
N LYS A 181 8.64 -5.56 19.22
CA LYS A 181 8.53 -6.88 19.85
C LYS A 181 8.56 -6.74 21.37
N ALA A 182 7.93 -7.66 22.08
CA ALA A 182 8.00 -7.65 23.54
C ALA A 182 9.46 -7.76 24.02
N LEU A 183 9.89 -6.87 24.91
CA LEU A 183 11.25 -6.80 25.43
C LEU A 183 11.22 -6.63 26.94
N THR A 184 12.14 -7.29 27.64
CA THR A 184 12.40 -7.02 29.06
C THR A 184 13.73 -6.28 29.18
N LEU A 185 13.70 -5.07 29.75
CA LEU A 185 14.91 -4.27 29.95
C LEU A 185 15.82 -4.92 31.01
N PRO A 186 17.11 -5.17 30.73
CA PRO A 186 17.99 -5.89 31.66
C PRO A 186 18.09 -5.25 33.04
N ASP A 187 18.24 -3.92 33.09
CA ASP A 187 18.54 -3.21 34.34
C ASP A 187 17.32 -2.99 35.22
N SER A 188 16.16 -2.68 34.62
CA SER A 188 14.94 -2.34 35.35
C SER A 188 13.96 -3.49 35.47
N GLN A 189 14.18 -4.59 34.73
CA GLN A 189 13.20 -5.68 34.54
C GLN A 189 11.84 -5.19 34.00
N LYS A 190 11.78 -3.96 33.49
CA LYS A 190 10.57 -3.39 32.90
C LYS A 190 10.24 -4.16 31.63
N LYS A 191 9.01 -4.66 31.54
CA LYS A 191 8.46 -5.28 30.34
C LYS A 191 7.87 -4.20 29.44
N ILE A 192 8.38 -4.12 28.22
CA ILE A 192 7.79 -3.37 27.11
C ILE A 192 6.97 -4.39 26.31
N PRO A 193 5.65 -4.19 26.16
CA PRO A 193 4.81 -5.14 25.46
C PRO A 193 5.08 -5.14 23.95
N PHE A 194 4.58 -6.17 23.27
CA PHE A 194 4.44 -6.17 21.83
C PHE A 194 3.49 -5.04 21.41
N SER A 195 3.81 -4.32 20.34
CA SER A 195 2.94 -3.30 19.78
C SER A 195 2.99 -3.32 18.25
N SER A 196 1.85 -3.04 17.64
CA SER A 196 1.66 -2.89 16.20
C SER A 196 0.93 -1.58 15.90
N TYR A 197 0.90 -1.22 14.62
CA TYR A 197 0.07 -0.13 14.10
C TYR A 197 -0.64 -0.60 12.84
N GLU A 198 -1.81 -0.02 12.57
CA GLU A 198 -2.53 -0.25 11.33
C GLU A 198 -1.84 0.52 10.19
N THR A 199 -1.28 -0.20 9.23
CA THR A 199 -0.73 0.39 8.01
C THR A 199 -1.77 0.56 6.91
N GLY A 200 -2.93 -0.07 7.04
CA GLY A 200 -4.05 0.06 6.11
C GLY A 200 -4.88 1.32 6.28
N LEU A 201 -4.64 2.14 7.32
CA LEU A 201 -5.34 3.40 7.54
C LEU A 201 -4.81 4.46 6.56
N LEU A 202 -5.63 4.83 5.58
CA LEU A 202 -5.24 5.69 4.47
C LEU A 202 -5.34 7.16 4.85
N ARG A 203 -4.37 7.96 4.38
CA ARG A 203 -4.31 9.40 4.63
C ARG A 203 -4.81 10.21 3.45
N GLU A 204 -5.78 11.07 3.69
CA GLU A 204 -6.15 12.11 2.74
C GLU A 204 -5.15 13.27 2.81
N GLY A 205 -4.82 13.87 1.67
CA GLY A 205 -4.00 15.07 1.64
C GLY A 205 -3.50 15.40 0.23
N THR A 206 -2.31 15.98 0.15
CA THR A 206 -1.61 16.19 -1.12
C THR A 206 -0.18 15.70 -1.05
N SER A 207 0.25 14.99 -2.09
CA SER A 207 1.64 14.59 -2.28
C SER A 207 2.45 15.60 -3.10
N ASP A 208 1.90 16.78 -3.40
CA ASP A 208 2.61 17.87 -4.08
C ASP A 208 3.64 18.50 -3.13
N PRO A 209 4.96 18.36 -3.36
CA PRO A 209 5.98 18.89 -2.47
C PRO A 209 6.03 20.44 -2.45
N THR A 210 5.32 21.11 -3.35
CA THR A 210 5.21 22.57 -3.40
C THR A 210 3.99 23.10 -2.64
N ALA A 211 3.04 22.23 -2.27
CA ALA A 211 1.86 22.60 -1.52
C ALA A 211 2.18 22.91 -0.04
N VAL A 212 1.39 23.81 0.55
CA VAL A 212 1.56 24.24 1.95
C VAL A 212 1.25 23.11 2.93
N ASP A 213 0.30 22.25 2.57
CA ASP A 213 -0.20 21.10 3.31
C ASP A 213 0.35 19.78 2.79
N PHE A 214 1.50 19.82 2.12
CA PHE A 214 2.23 18.63 1.64
C PHE A 214 2.40 17.58 2.74
N ASP A 215 1.95 16.36 2.45
CA ASP A 215 2.25 15.17 3.24
C ASP A 215 2.80 14.06 2.33
N SER A 216 4.07 13.70 2.56
CA SER A 216 4.71 12.60 1.85
C SER A 216 4.01 11.25 2.05
N LEU A 217 3.18 11.12 3.09
CA LEU A 217 2.41 9.93 3.45
C LEU A 217 0.96 9.96 2.96
N THR A 218 0.54 10.95 2.15
CA THR A 218 -0.79 10.97 1.52
C THR A 218 -1.00 9.70 0.70
N ASP A 219 -2.15 9.05 0.84
CA ASP A 219 -2.53 7.88 0.05
C ASP A 219 -3.62 8.22 -0.97
N TYR A 220 -4.48 9.20 -0.68
CA TYR A 220 -5.55 9.60 -1.58
C TYR A 220 -5.88 11.10 -1.48
N HIS A 221 -6.57 11.62 -2.49
CA HIS A 221 -7.15 12.95 -2.51
C HIS A 221 -8.56 12.90 -3.07
N TRP A 222 -9.54 13.38 -2.31
CA TRP A 222 -10.94 13.43 -2.74
C TRP A 222 -11.33 14.86 -3.12
N GLN A 223 -11.74 15.07 -4.37
CA GLN A 223 -12.19 16.38 -4.85
C GLN A 223 -13.46 16.28 -5.69
N GLY A 224 -14.60 16.55 -5.06
CA GLY A 224 -15.91 16.58 -5.73
C GLY A 224 -16.26 15.23 -6.37
N ASP A 225 -16.25 15.19 -7.70
CA ASP A 225 -16.56 13.99 -8.50
C ASP A 225 -15.32 13.18 -8.91
N THR A 226 -14.16 13.47 -8.31
CA THR A 226 -12.87 12.87 -8.66
C THR A 226 -12.14 12.41 -7.40
N LEU A 227 -11.51 11.24 -7.49
CA LEU A 227 -10.76 10.62 -6.41
C LEU A 227 -9.47 10.03 -6.96
N GLU A 228 -8.33 10.51 -6.46
CA GLU A 228 -7.01 9.96 -6.78
C GLU A 228 -6.47 9.13 -5.63
N ILE A 229 -5.86 7.99 -5.93
CA ILE A 229 -5.40 7.02 -4.94
C ILE A 229 -4.05 6.48 -5.38
N ARG A 230 -3.13 6.29 -4.43
CA ARG A 230 -1.92 5.48 -4.59
C ARG A 230 -1.84 4.44 -3.48
N LEU A 231 -1.54 3.20 -3.84
CA LEU A 231 -1.41 2.09 -2.91
C LEU A 231 0.01 1.52 -3.00
N PRO A 232 0.77 1.48 -1.89
CA PRO A 232 2.06 0.80 -1.88
C PRO A 232 1.93 -0.66 -2.30
N TRP A 233 2.84 -1.14 -3.15
CA TRP A 233 2.82 -2.53 -3.61
C TRP A 233 2.78 -3.56 -2.46
N LEU A 234 3.60 -3.36 -1.41
CA LEU A 234 3.62 -4.24 -0.24
C LEU A 234 2.29 -4.23 0.54
N LEU A 235 1.54 -3.12 0.52
CA LEU A 235 0.26 -2.99 1.23
C LEU A 235 -0.79 -3.94 0.65
N ILE A 236 -0.71 -4.21 -0.66
CA ILE A 236 -1.59 -5.12 -1.39
C ILE A 236 -0.92 -6.47 -1.68
N GLY A 237 0.04 -6.88 -0.84
CA GLY A 237 0.60 -8.23 -0.85
C GLY A 237 1.62 -8.51 -1.94
N ALA A 238 2.09 -7.51 -2.69
CA ALA A 238 3.17 -7.71 -3.65
C ALA A 238 4.48 -7.98 -2.91
N THR A 239 5.15 -9.08 -3.29
CA THR A 239 6.46 -9.44 -2.75
C THR A 239 7.58 -9.06 -3.72
N ASP A 240 7.26 -9.00 -5.02
CA ASP A 240 8.03 -8.36 -6.07
C ASP A 240 7.10 -7.92 -7.23
N PRO A 241 6.66 -6.65 -7.27
CA PRO A 241 5.80 -6.15 -8.34
C PRO A 241 6.53 -6.14 -9.71
N SER A 242 7.87 -6.10 -9.72
CA SER A 242 8.66 -6.09 -10.96
C SER A 242 8.56 -7.39 -11.75
N GLN A 243 8.26 -8.49 -11.05
CA GLN A 243 8.06 -9.83 -11.64
C GLN A 243 6.63 -10.34 -11.42
N LYS A 244 5.71 -9.46 -11.01
CA LYS A 244 4.30 -9.79 -10.69
C LYS A 244 4.15 -10.87 -9.63
N LYS A 245 5.04 -10.90 -8.63
CA LYS A 245 4.95 -11.82 -7.50
C LYS A 245 4.16 -11.20 -6.36
N PHE A 246 3.16 -11.94 -5.91
CA PHE A 246 2.32 -11.62 -4.76
C PHE A 246 2.40 -12.76 -3.77
N LEU A 247 2.04 -12.49 -2.52
CA LEU A 247 2.04 -13.49 -1.48
C LEU A 247 1.12 -14.66 -1.89
N GLY A 248 1.49 -15.90 -1.62
CA GLY A 248 0.68 -17.07 -1.97
C GLY A 248 -0.14 -17.57 -0.79
N ASP A 249 -0.60 -18.81 -0.88
CA ASP A 249 -1.31 -19.51 0.21
C ASP A 249 -0.35 -19.97 1.32
N PHE A 250 0.17 -19.01 2.10
CA PHE A 250 1.13 -19.28 3.17
C PHE A 250 0.54 -20.10 4.33
N ILE A 251 -0.79 -20.11 4.48
CA ILE A 251 -1.49 -20.93 5.47
C ILE A 251 -1.39 -22.40 5.08
N SER A 252 -1.73 -22.75 3.84
CA SER A 252 -1.69 -24.12 3.34
C SER A 252 -0.24 -24.61 3.13
N ALA A 253 0.64 -23.74 2.64
CA ALA A 253 2.06 -24.05 2.48
C ALA A 253 2.79 -24.16 3.83
N ASN A 254 2.26 -23.53 4.89
CA ASN A 254 2.92 -23.41 6.19
C ASN A 254 4.33 -22.77 6.08
N GLU A 255 4.54 -21.91 5.10
CA GLU A 255 5.67 -21.00 4.96
C GLU A 255 5.30 -19.82 4.03
N LYS A 256 6.16 -18.80 3.93
CA LYS A 256 5.99 -17.76 2.91
C LYS A 256 6.16 -18.42 1.54
N VAL A 257 5.18 -18.24 0.67
CA VAL A 257 5.23 -18.65 -0.73
C VAL A 257 4.82 -17.44 -1.58
N ASP A 258 5.34 -17.35 -2.79
CA ASP A 258 4.98 -16.32 -3.75
C ASP A 258 4.23 -16.96 -4.93
N GLU A 259 3.24 -16.25 -5.46
CA GLU A 259 2.47 -16.60 -6.65
C GLU A 259 2.70 -15.55 -7.74
N VAL A 260 2.86 -15.99 -8.99
CA VAL A 260 2.99 -15.09 -10.14
C VAL A 260 1.60 -14.84 -10.73
N ILE A 261 1.21 -13.57 -10.80
CA ILE A 261 -0.12 -13.17 -11.27
C ILE A 261 -0.06 -12.57 -12.67
N LYS A 262 -1.19 -12.62 -13.40
CA LYS A 262 -1.29 -11.98 -14.73
C LYS A 262 -1.54 -10.48 -14.61
N GLY A 263 -2.42 -10.12 -13.68
CA GLY A 263 -2.86 -8.77 -13.39
C GLY A 263 -3.75 -8.78 -12.15
N ILE A 264 -4.21 -7.60 -11.74
CA ILE A 264 -5.06 -7.40 -10.57
C ILE A 264 -6.50 -7.19 -11.07
N GLY A 265 -7.44 -7.99 -10.57
CA GLY A 265 -8.87 -7.75 -10.78
C GLY A 265 -9.34 -6.58 -9.92
N ILE A 266 -9.98 -5.59 -10.54
CA ILE A 266 -10.45 -4.37 -9.88
C ILE A 266 -11.94 -4.22 -10.09
N GLY A 267 -12.67 -3.97 -9.00
CA GLY A 267 -14.09 -3.63 -9.01
C GLY A 267 -14.33 -2.36 -8.22
N VAL A 268 -15.20 -1.48 -8.70
CA VAL A 268 -15.55 -0.24 -8.00
C VAL A 268 -17.07 -0.17 -7.86
N TYR A 269 -17.55 0.15 -6.67
CA TYR A 269 -18.95 0.44 -6.40
C TYR A 269 -19.10 1.48 -5.30
N PHE A 270 -20.28 2.09 -5.23
CA PHE A 270 -20.62 3.07 -4.21
C PHE A 270 -21.46 2.40 -3.11
N GLU A 271 -21.28 2.85 -1.87
CA GLU A 271 -22.06 2.35 -0.75
C GLU A 271 -23.57 2.52 -1.01
N GLY A 272 -24.37 1.51 -0.65
CA GLY A 272 -25.80 1.46 -0.97
C GLY A 272 -26.13 0.96 -2.39
N GLN A 273 -25.14 0.77 -3.26
CA GLN A 273 -25.29 0.08 -4.55
C GLN A 273 -24.77 -1.36 -4.46
N ALA A 274 -25.28 -2.24 -5.32
CA ALA A 274 -24.76 -3.60 -5.41
C ALA A 274 -23.34 -3.59 -6.00
N PRO A 275 -22.43 -4.47 -5.52
CA PRO A 275 -21.13 -4.67 -6.14
C PRO A 275 -21.21 -4.98 -7.65
N PRO A 276 -20.14 -4.73 -8.42
CA PRO A 276 -20.16 -4.94 -9.86
C PRO A 276 -20.32 -6.44 -10.19
N LYS A 277 -20.86 -6.74 -11.38
CA LYS A 277 -21.07 -8.12 -11.85
C LYS A 277 -19.80 -8.84 -12.28
N SER A 278 -18.70 -8.12 -12.48
CA SER A 278 -17.40 -8.63 -12.89
C SER A 278 -16.32 -7.64 -12.48
N LEU A 279 -15.09 -8.13 -12.30
CA LEU A 279 -13.90 -7.29 -12.12
C LEU A 279 -13.25 -7.01 -13.47
N VAL A 280 -12.62 -5.85 -13.62
CA VAL A 280 -11.76 -5.50 -14.77
C VAL A 280 -10.30 -5.75 -14.40
N THR A 281 -9.50 -6.35 -15.30
CA THR A 281 -8.12 -6.72 -14.98
C THR A 281 -7.14 -5.64 -15.40
N TYR A 282 -6.38 -5.13 -14.44
CA TYR A 282 -5.21 -4.28 -14.70
C TYR A 282 -3.96 -5.14 -14.89
N GLU A 283 -3.29 -4.99 -16.02
CA GLU A 283 -2.01 -5.63 -16.31
C GLU A 283 -0.92 -4.59 -16.55
N TRP A 284 0.31 -4.90 -16.13
CA TRP A 284 1.50 -4.10 -16.42
C TRP A 284 2.60 -4.98 -17.04
N GLN A 285 3.65 -4.37 -17.58
CA GLN A 285 4.82 -5.11 -18.05
C GLN A 285 5.78 -5.36 -16.90
N PRO A 286 6.37 -6.58 -16.77
CA PRO A 286 7.43 -6.81 -15.80
C PRO A 286 8.67 -5.97 -16.16
N TRP A 287 9.52 -5.73 -15.17
CA TRP A 287 10.76 -4.99 -15.36
C TRP A 287 11.93 -5.61 -14.58
N ASP A 288 13.14 -5.39 -15.08
CA ASP A 288 14.40 -5.72 -14.42
C ASP A 288 15.27 -4.49 -14.14
N ILE A 289 14.98 -3.37 -14.80
CA ILE A 289 15.65 -2.09 -14.55
C ILE A 289 14.54 -1.10 -14.21
N PRO A 290 14.49 -0.60 -12.95
CA PRO A 290 13.49 0.39 -12.57
C PRO A 290 13.71 1.67 -13.35
N GLN A 291 12.62 2.31 -13.77
CA GLN A 291 12.68 3.70 -14.19
C GLN A 291 12.74 4.58 -12.94
N SER A 292 13.55 5.63 -12.99
CA SER A 292 13.69 6.57 -11.89
C SER A 292 13.91 7.97 -12.41
N THR A 293 13.49 8.95 -11.62
CA THR A 293 13.78 10.36 -11.83
C THR A 293 14.44 10.90 -10.59
N GLU A 294 15.54 11.62 -10.76
CA GLU A 294 16.23 12.27 -9.67
C GLU A 294 15.42 13.46 -9.17
N ARG A 295 15.26 13.54 -7.84
CA ARG A 295 14.57 14.66 -7.20
C ARG A 295 15.25 15.03 -5.89
N LEU A 296 15.57 16.31 -5.75
CA LEU A 296 16.08 16.83 -4.48
C LEU A 296 14.93 16.97 -3.49
N LYS A 297 15.09 16.42 -2.29
CA LYS A 297 14.11 16.57 -1.22
C LYS A 297 14.16 17.98 -0.64
N ALA A 298 13.08 18.40 0.01
CA ALA A 298 12.97 19.73 0.63
C ALA A 298 14.08 20.03 1.66
N SER A 299 14.71 19.00 2.24
CA SER A 299 15.85 19.14 3.14
C SER A 299 17.16 19.56 2.44
N TYR A 300 17.30 19.31 1.13
CA TYR A 300 18.51 19.64 0.39
C TYR A 300 18.87 21.13 0.43
N PRO A 301 17.98 22.09 0.06
CA PRO A 301 18.33 23.51 0.10
C PRO A 301 18.63 24.01 1.53
N ILE A 302 18.01 23.41 2.55
CA ILE A 302 18.29 23.72 3.97
C ILE A 302 19.73 23.34 4.32
N ILE A 303 20.15 22.15 3.91
CA ILE A 303 21.51 21.66 4.10
C ILE A 303 22.50 22.51 3.29
N GLN A 304 22.19 22.79 2.02
CA GLN A 304 23.04 23.61 1.16
C GLN A 304 23.31 24.99 1.77
N GLN A 305 22.26 25.65 2.28
CA GLN A 305 22.39 26.94 2.94
C GLN A 305 23.29 26.87 4.18
N LEU A 306 23.11 25.84 5.02
CA LEU A 306 23.94 25.65 6.22
C LEU A 306 25.43 25.49 5.84
N PHE A 307 25.75 24.67 4.85
CA PHE A 307 27.14 24.44 4.46
C PHE A 307 27.79 25.68 3.83
N ALA A 308 27.02 26.53 3.15
CA ALA A 308 27.51 27.79 2.61
C ALA A 308 27.94 28.81 3.69
N GLU A 309 27.52 28.65 4.96
CA GLU A 309 27.98 29.48 6.08
C GLU A 309 29.39 29.13 6.57
N TYR A 310 29.91 27.95 6.18
CA TYR A 310 31.22 27.45 6.59
C TYR A 310 32.27 27.54 5.47
N GLU A 311 31.94 28.17 4.33
CA GLU A 311 32.88 28.57 3.28
C GLU A 311 33.58 29.91 3.57
#